data_AF-A0A2R6JDQ2-F1
#
_entry.id   AF-A0A2R6JDQ2-F1
#
_cell.length_a   1.000
_cell.length_b   1.000
_cell.length_c   1.000
_cell.angle_alpha   90.00
_cell.angle_beta   90.00
_cell.angle_gamma   90.00
#
_symmetry.space_group_name_H-M   'P 1'
#
loop_
_entity.id
_entity.type
_entity.pdbx_description
1 polymer ?
#
loop_
_entity_poly.entity_id
_entity_poly.type
_entity_poly.pdbx_seq_one_letter_code
_entity_poly.pdbx_strand_id
1 'polypeptide(L)'
;MPERTRAAVVALTVVGLVAGGAAAGAQTTPTVDPGDATVAAGETTTVAVTLSATTDGLAGFNLTVETTDGTARVVGASVAADYGITTERVEDGRATLEGVDIDENVRAGATDVRLGTVTVRGESAGETDLSASVRRMDDDDGDPVSPETEPAALTVTGGSDASTATAAAGGGDDGGPTSTGTPGTTESAGTQTSPSDGEAAAGAREITGIPSNVVAVALVALLVVVSFVAGLAAGRFR
;
A
#
# COMPACT_ATOMS: atom_id res chain seq x y z
N MET A 1 -15.34 -73.80 58.23
CA MET A 1 -14.36 -74.29 57.26
C MET A 1 -14.41 -73.39 56.02
N PRO A 2 -13.25 -73.15 55.40
CA PRO A 2 -12.82 -71.89 54.78
C PRO A 2 -13.34 -71.77 53.34
N GLU A 3 -13.18 -70.61 52.71
CA GLU A 3 -12.80 -70.35 51.29
C GLU A 3 -12.97 -68.84 51.03
N ARG A 4 -12.13 -68.09 50.33
CA ARG A 4 -10.72 -68.16 49.91
C ARG A 4 -10.54 -66.87 49.10
N THR A 5 -9.44 -66.14 49.32
CA THR A 5 -8.61 -65.52 48.26
C THR A 5 -9.35 -64.62 47.23
N ARG A 6 -9.06 -63.33 47.08
CA ARG A 6 -7.88 -62.84 46.34
C ARG A 6 -7.82 -61.32 46.39
N ALA A 7 -6.63 -60.81 46.73
CA ALA A 7 -6.21 -59.48 46.32
C ALA A 7 -6.01 -59.43 44.79
N ALA A 8 -6.45 -58.35 44.16
CA ALA A 8 -6.00 -57.83 42.87
C ALA A 8 -6.08 -56.30 43.02
N VAL A 9 -5.01 -55.52 43.21
CA VAL A 9 -3.85 -55.25 42.34
C VAL A 9 -4.25 -54.67 40.98
N VAL A 10 -4.19 -53.33 40.93
CA VAL A 10 -3.71 -52.45 39.84
C VAL A 10 -4.64 -52.21 38.64
N ALA A 11 -5.02 -50.94 38.47
CA ALA A 11 -4.72 -50.18 37.25
C ALA A 11 -4.76 -48.67 37.55
N LEU A 12 -3.58 -48.07 37.46
CA LEU A 12 -3.29 -46.64 37.45
C LEU A 12 -3.90 -46.02 36.19
N THR A 13 -4.81 -45.06 36.31
CA THR A 13 -5.11 -44.12 35.22
C THR A 13 -4.67 -42.72 35.62
N VAL A 14 -3.48 -42.37 35.14
CA VAL A 14 -2.98 -41.00 35.07
C VAL A 14 -3.96 -40.21 34.20
N VAL A 15 -4.71 -39.29 34.80
CA VAL A 15 -5.43 -38.27 34.02
C VAL A 15 -4.39 -37.24 33.63
N GLY A 16 -3.87 -37.37 32.41
CA GLY A 16 -2.98 -36.39 31.81
C GLY A 16 -3.76 -35.12 31.54
N LEU A 17 -3.54 -34.09 32.37
CA LEU A 17 -3.89 -32.72 32.04
C LEU A 17 -2.95 -32.28 30.90
N VAL A 18 -3.41 -32.36 29.65
CA VAL A 18 -2.78 -31.63 28.56
C VAL A 18 -3.14 -30.17 28.75
N ALA A 19 -2.30 -29.44 29.48
CA ALA A 19 -2.24 -28.00 29.38
C ALA A 19 -1.77 -27.69 27.95
N GLY A 20 -2.71 -27.47 27.04
CA GLY A 20 -2.41 -26.85 25.76
C GLY A 20 -1.89 -25.46 26.05
N GLY A 21 -0.57 -25.31 26.11
CA GLY A 21 0.04 -24.00 26.08
C GLY A 21 -0.36 -23.37 24.76
N ALA A 22 -1.18 -22.31 24.81
CA ALA A 22 -1.27 -21.39 23.70
C ALA A 22 0.16 -20.91 23.44
N ALA A 23 0.76 -21.36 22.35
CA ALA A 23 1.92 -20.68 21.83
C ALA A 23 1.41 -19.29 21.48
N ALA A 24 1.69 -18.31 22.35
CA ALA A 24 1.60 -16.92 21.97
C ALA A 24 2.61 -16.78 20.82
N GLY A 25 2.12 -16.89 19.58
CA GLY A 25 2.85 -16.41 18.44
C GLY A 25 3.24 -14.98 18.76
N ALA A 26 4.52 -14.63 18.58
CA ALA A 26 4.94 -13.26 18.74
C ALA A 26 4.12 -12.43 17.75
N GLN A 27 3.17 -11.64 18.27
CA GLN A 27 2.45 -10.68 17.46
C GLN A 27 3.44 -9.56 17.15
N THR A 28 3.89 -9.49 15.91
CA THR A 28 4.67 -8.35 15.44
C THR A 28 3.73 -7.17 15.35
N THR A 29 4.05 -6.08 16.04
CA THR A 29 3.32 -4.83 15.88
C THR A 29 3.45 -4.36 14.43
N PRO A 30 2.34 -4.13 13.71
CA PRO A 30 2.41 -3.70 12.33
C PRO A 30 2.93 -2.26 12.23
N THR A 31 3.49 -1.90 11.07
CA THR A 31 4.10 -0.59 10.84
C THR A 31 3.49 0.04 9.58
N VAL A 32 3.12 1.31 9.67
CA VAL A 32 2.76 2.12 8.51
C VAL A 32 3.99 2.87 8.00
N ASP A 33 4.28 2.68 6.73
CA ASP A 33 5.42 3.26 6.02
C ASP A 33 4.93 4.02 4.76
N PRO A 34 5.11 5.35 4.68
CA PRO A 34 4.78 6.14 3.50
C PRO A 34 5.81 6.03 2.36
N GLY A 35 6.95 5.34 2.55
CA GLY A 35 7.95 5.03 1.53
C GLY A 35 8.93 6.17 1.17
N ASP A 36 10.20 5.83 0.92
CA ASP A 36 11.20 6.81 0.51
C ASP A 36 10.98 7.29 -0.93
N ALA A 37 11.36 8.54 -1.22
CA ALA A 37 11.24 9.09 -2.57
C ALA A 37 12.27 10.17 -2.90
N THR A 38 12.42 10.42 -4.20
CA THR A 38 13.19 11.55 -4.75
C THR A 38 12.36 12.30 -5.78
N VAL A 39 12.38 13.63 -5.74
CA VAL A 39 11.64 14.50 -6.66
C VAL A 39 12.46 15.75 -6.99
N ALA A 40 12.34 16.29 -8.20
CA ALA A 40 12.97 17.57 -8.51
C ALA A 40 12.11 18.74 -8.01
N ALA A 41 12.74 19.86 -7.65
CA ALA A 41 12.01 21.08 -7.32
C ALA A 41 11.12 21.51 -8.52
N GLY A 42 9.84 21.75 -8.25
CA GLY A 42 8.81 22.07 -9.25
C GLY A 42 8.08 20.84 -9.83
N GLU A 43 8.64 19.64 -9.68
CA GLU A 43 8.04 18.38 -10.17
C GLU A 43 7.25 17.67 -9.08
N THR A 44 6.45 16.67 -9.49
CA THR A 44 5.71 15.79 -8.58
C THR A 44 6.18 14.35 -8.67
N THR A 45 6.06 13.62 -7.56
CA THR A 45 6.23 12.17 -7.49
C THR A 45 5.08 11.54 -6.71
N THR A 46 4.79 10.28 -6.96
CA THR A 46 3.77 9.51 -6.23
C THR A 46 4.48 8.49 -5.35
N VAL A 47 4.10 8.47 -4.08
CA VAL A 47 4.68 7.59 -3.07
C VAL A 47 3.59 6.70 -2.48
N ALA A 48 3.89 5.44 -2.28
CA ALA A 48 2.94 4.45 -1.78
C ALA A 48 2.98 4.39 -0.24
N VAL A 49 1.80 4.37 0.38
CA VAL A 49 1.67 4.16 1.83
C VAL A 49 1.27 2.71 2.08
N THR A 50 2.05 2.00 2.88
CA THR A 50 1.89 0.57 3.16
C THR A 50 1.78 0.25 4.63
N LEU A 51 1.07 -0.83 4.95
CA LEU A 51 1.06 -1.49 6.25
C LEU A 51 1.83 -2.81 6.13
N SER A 52 2.82 -3.02 7.00
CA SER A 52 3.75 -4.16 6.89
C SER A 52 3.07 -5.53 6.98
N ALA A 53 2.11 -5.67 7.89
CA ALA A 53 1.34 -6.90 8.07
C ALA A 53 -0.01 -6.64 8.72
N THR A 54 -0.92 -7.59 8.58
CA THR A 54 -2.10 -7.73 9.45
C THR A 54 -2.26 -9.17 9.90
N THR A 55 -2.37 -9.39 11.21
CA THR A 55 -2.62 -10.73 11.77
C THR A 55 -4.05 -11.18 11.49
N ASP A 56 -5.02 -10.31 11.77
CA ASP A 56 -6.46 -10.63 11.81
C ASP A 56 -7.26 -9.93 10.70
N GLY A 57 -6.57 -9.41 9.68
CA GLY A 57 -7.19 -8.71 8.55
C GLY A 57 -7.32 -7.20 8.77
N LEU A 58 -7.97 -6.49 7.85
CA LEU A 58 -8.10 -5.05 7.92
C LEU A 58 -9.47 -4.62 7.40
N ALA A 59 -10.40 -4.33 8.31
CA ALA A 59 -11.71 -3.80 7.96
C ALA A 59 -11.64 -2.35 7.49
N GLY A 60 -10.73 -1.54 8.05
CA GLY A 60 -10.59 -0.16 7.62
C GLY A 60 -9.54 0.65 8.34
N PHE A 61 -9.27 1.84 7.79
CA PHE A 61 -8.26 2.75 8.32
C PHE A 61 -8.64 4.21 8.10
N ASN A 62 -8.00 5.06 8.89
CA ASN A 62 -8.02 6.51 8.79
C ASN A 62 -6.65 7.03 9.20
N LEU A 63 -5.92 7.61 8.25
CA LEU A 63 -4.59 8.16 8.48
C LEU A 63 -4.40 9.51 7.80
N THR A 64 -3.40 10.24 8.28
CA THR A 64 -2.90 11.45 7.65
C THR A 64 -1.45 11.30 7.24
N VAL A 65 -1.07 11.93 6.13
CA VAL A 65 0.30 11.98 5.64
C VAL A 65 0.70 13.42 5.34
N GLU A 66 1.85 13.84 5.84
CA GLU A 66 2.36 15.20 5.67
C GLU A 66 3.89 15.24 5.69
N THR A 67 4.47 16.28 5.10
CA THR A 67 5.90 16.57 5.19
C THR A 67 6.21 17.36 6.46
N THR A 68 7.39 17.14 7.06
CA THR A 68 7.79 17.81 8.30
C THR A 68 8.02 19.31 8.12
N ASP A 69 8.39 19.74 6.91
CA ASP A 69 8.67 21.14 6.59
C ASP A 69 8.26 21.54 5.15
N GLY A 70 8.65 22.75 4.75
CA GLY A 70 8.33 23.33 3.44
C GLY A 70 9.25 22.93 2.29
N THR A 71 10.16 21.97 2.47
CA THR A 71 11.04 21.47 1.39
C THR A 71 10.24 20.75 0.30
N ALA A 72 9.15 20.10 0.69
CA ALA A 72 8.18 19.49 -0.19
C ALA A 72 6.77 19.67 0.36
N ARG A 73 5.75 19.38 -0.46
CA ARG A 73 4.34 19.50 -0.06
C ARG A 73 3.50 18.38 -0.64
N VAL A 74 2.62 17.80 0.17
CA VAL A 74 1.60 16.88 -0.36
C VAL A 74 0.55 17.65 -1.15
N VAL A 75 0.29 17.22 -2.38
CA VAL A 75 -0.60 17.87 -3.35
C VAL A 75 -1.70 16.95 -3.87
N GLY A 76 -1.59 15.64 -3.63
CA GLY A 76 -2.60 14.66 -4.00
C GLY A 76 -2.60 13.47 -3.04
N ALA A 77 -3.70 12.74 -3.02
CA ALA A 77 -3.86 11.51 -2.27
C ALA A 77 -4.81 10.59 -3.03
N SER A 78 -4.59 9.29 -2.94
CA SER A 78 -5.52 8.28 -3.44
C SER A 78 -5.47 7.02 -2.58
N VAL A 79 -6.62 6.50 -2.18
CA VAL A 79 -6.78 5.23 -1.47
C VAL A 79 -6.67 4.08 -2.46
N ALA A 80 -6.10 2.95 -2.01
CA ALA A 80 -5.93 1.78 -2.88
C ALA A 80 -7.29 1.22 -3.37
N ALA A 81 -7.27 0.54 -4.52
CA ALA A 81 -8.48 0.02 -5.14
C ALA A 81 -9.14 -1.13 -4.36
N ASP A 82 -8.43 -1.73 -3.40
CA ASP A 82 -8.93 -2.79 -2.54
C ASP A 82 -10.02 -2.32 -1.56
N TYR A 83 -10.20 -0.99 -1.39
CA TYR A 83 -11.18 -0.41 -0.47
C TYR A 83 -12.40 0.13 -1.23
N GLY A 84 -13.59 -0.37 -0.90
CA GLY A 84 -14.83 -0.01 -1.61
C GLY A 84 -15.51 1.27 -1.12
N ILE A 85 -15.21 1.74 0.09
CA ILE A 85 -15.64 3.05 0.60
C ILE A 85 -14.39 3.85 0.95
N THR A 86 -14.22 5.01 0.31
CA THR A 86 -13.00 5.81 0.44
C THR A 86 -13.30 7.27 0.73
N THR A 87 -12.35 7.93 1.40
CA THR A 87 -12.28 9.38 1.50
C THR A 87 -10.83 9.83 1.32
N GLU A 88 -10.64 10.75 0.40
CA GLU A 88 -9.35 11.32 0.02
C GLU A 88 -9.46 12.83 0.10
N ARG A 89 -8.55 13.47 0.83
CA ARG A 89 -8.57 14.92 0.99
C ARG A 89 -7.16 15.44 1.16
N VAL A 90 -6.86 16.57 0.53
CA VAL A 90 -5.61 17.30 0.75
C VAL A 90 -5.93 18.72 1.17
N GLU A 91 -5.50 19.09 2.37
CA GLU A 91 -5.68 20.43 2.94
C GLU A 91 -4.34 20.87 3.54
N ASP A 92 -3.87 22.07 3.19
CA ASP A 92 -2.65 22.68 3.74
C ASP A 92 -1.38 21.80 3.70
N GLY A 93 -1.25 20.94 2.69
CA GLY A 93 -0.08 20.05 2.55
C GLY A 93 -0.17 18.75 3.37
N ARG A 94 -1.33 18.49 3.98
CA ARG A 94 -1.67 17.24 4.66
C ARG A 94 -2.70 16.47 3.84
N ALA A 95 -2.38 15.23 3.51
CA ALA A 95 -3.33 14.27 2.98
C ALA A 95 -4.06 13.55 4.12
N THR A 96 -5.36 13.30 3.93
CA THR A 96 -6.16 12.37 4.73
C THR A 96 -6.61 11.24 3.81
N LEU A 97 -6.37 10.00 4.24
CA LEU A 97 -6.80 8.78 3.55
C LEU A 97 -7.66 7.96 4.51
N GLU A 98 -8.87 7.62 4.07
CA GLU A 98 -9.77 6.73 4.79
C GLU A 98 -10.26 5.65 3.81
N GLY A 99 -10.20 4.39 4.22
CA GLY A 99 -10.61 3.25 3.41
C GLY A 99 -11.32 2.21 4.26
N VAL A 100 -12.35 1.58 3.69
CA VAL A 100 -13.05 0.43 4.28
C VAL A 100 -13.04 -0.72 3.28
N ASP A 101 -12.55 -1.88 3.74
CA ASP A 101 -12.49 -3.11 2.96
C ASP A 101 -13.80 -3.87 3.08
N ILE A 102 -14.80 -3.40 2.35
CA ILE A 102 -16.14 -4.01 2.35
C ILE A 102 -16.20 -5.38 1.65
N ASP A 103 -15.19 -5.70 0.84
CA ASP A 103 -15.14 -6.90 0.00
C ASP A 103 -14.18 -7.97 0.55
N GLU A 104 -13.61 -7.75 1.75
CA GLU A 104 -12.67 -8.65 2.44
C GLU A 104 -11.45 -9.03 1.55
N ASN A 105 -10.89 -8.01 0.88
CA ASN A 105 -9.70 -8.11 0.05
C ASN A 105 -8.41 -8.25 0.89
N VAL A 106 -8.34 -7.59 2.04
CA VAL A 106 -7.19 -7.57 2.96
C VAL A 106 -7.46 -8.52 4.14
N ARG A 107 -7.13 -9.79 3.93
CA ARG A 107 -7.42 -10.86 4.89
C ARG A 107 -6.33 -11.04 5.95
N ALA A 108 -6.67 -11.77 7.01
CA ALA A 108 -5.75 -12.28 8.00
C ALA A 108 -4.45 -12.85 7.39
N GLY A 109 -3.31 -12.39 7.90
CA GLY A 109 -1.96 -12.75 7.44
C GLY A 109 -1.46 -11.99 6.22
N ALA A 110 -2.20 -11.01 5.69
CA ALA A 110 -1.71 -10.19 4.58
C ALA A 110 -0.47 -9.37 4.99
N THR A 111 0.41 -9.15 4.03
CA THR A 111 1.68 -8.42 4.20
C THR A 111 1.83 -7.39 3.08
N ASP A 112 2.64 -6.35 3.30
CA ASP A 112 2.86 -5.26 2.34
C ASP A 112 1.55 -4.66 1.80
N VAL A 113 0.57 -4.50 2.69
CA VAL A 113 -0.79 -4.06 2.36
C VAL A 113 -0.74 -2.61 1.91
N ARG A 114 -1.19 -2.34 0.68
CA ARG A 114 -1.24 -0.99 0.13
C ARG A 114 -2.47 -0.26 0.67
N LEU A 115 -2.25 0.75 1.51
CA LEU A 115 -3.32 1.61 2.01
C LEU A 115 -3.73 2.66 0.96
N GLY A 116 -2.73 3.17 0.24
CA GLY A 116 -2.95 4.17 -0.79
C GLY A 116 -1.65 4.77 -1.31
N THR A 117 -1.76 5.97 -1.86
CA THR A 117 -0.67 6.77 -2.39
C THR A 117 -0.85 8.23 -2.03
N VAL A 118 0.25 8.95 -1.95
CA VAL A 118 0.28 10.41 -1.89
C VAL A 118 1.11 10.97 -3.03
N THR A 119 0.66 12.07 -3.60
CA THR A 119 1.43 12.82 -4.59
C THR A 119 2.11 13.98 -3.89
N VAL A 120 3.42 14.05 -3.99
CA VAL A 120 4.26 15.05 -3.34
C VAL A 120 4.93 15.90 -4.40
N ARG A 121 4.93 17.22 -4.19
CA ARG A 121 5.66 18.19 -5.02
C ARG A 121 6.92 18.65 -4.31
N GLY A 122 8.05 18.67 -5.01
CA GLY A 122 9.27 19.30 -4.50
C GLY A 122 9.17 20.83 -4.55
N GLU A 123 9.43 21.52 -3.44
CA GLU A 123 9.35 22.99 -3.38
C GLU A 123 10.76 23.62 -3.43
N SER A 124 11.69 23.09 -2.64
CA SER A 124 13.08 23.55 -2.58
C SER A 124 14.02 22.36 -2.46
N ALA A 125 15.21 22.45 -3.06
CA ALA A 125 16.22 21.40 -2.90
C ALA A 125 16.60 21.20 -1.43
N GLY A 126 16.71 19.95 -1.00
CA GLY A 126 16.95 19.58 0.40
C GLY A 126 16.44 18.17 0.71
N GLU A 127 16.53 17.79 1.99
CA GLU A 127 15.95 16.56 2.53
C GLU A 127 14.85 16.94 3.52
N THR A 128 13.77 16.17 3.54
CA THR A 128 12.68 16.29 4.51
C THR A 128 12.09 14.91 4.76
N ASP A 129 11.30 14.77 5.80
CA ASP A 129 10.62 13.51 6.10
C ASP A 129 9.17 13.58 5.66
N LEU A 130 8.69 12.47 5.09
CA LEU A 130 7.28 12.19 4.86
C LEU A 130 6.79 11.35 6.04
N SER A 131 5.84 11.89 6.81
CA SER A 131 5.36 11.29 8.05
C SER A 131 3.91 10.84 7.92
N ALA A 132 3.59 9.67 8.47
CA ALA A 132 2.24 9.16 8.59
C ALA A 132 1.77 9.20 10.05
N SER A 133 0.48 9.44 10.26
CA SER A 133 -0.18 9.37 11.57
C SER A 133 -1.51 8.65 11.45
N VAL A 134 -1.70 7.60 12.24
CA VAL A 134 -2.92 6.77 12.22
C VAL A 134 -3.91 7.32 13.25
N ARG A 135 -5.10 7.72 12.79
CA ARG A 135 -6.21 8.17 13.65
C ARG A 135 -7.10 7.01 14.08
N ARG A 136 -7.30 6.05 13.20
CA ARG A 136 -8.06 4.82 13.45
C ARG A 136 -7.60 3.72 12.51
N MET A 137 -7.56 2.49 12.98
CA MET A 137 -7.38 1.29 12.18
C MET A 137 -8.06 0.15 12.93
N ASP A 138 -8.84 -0.67 12.23
CA ASP A 138 -9.65 -1.74 12.81
C ASP A 138 -9.45 -3.02 11.96
N ASP A 139 -9.36 -4.18 12.60
CA ASP A 139 -9.26 -5.49 11.92
C ASP A 139 -10.64 -6.02 11.49
N ASP A 140 -10.66 -7.20 10.86
CA ASP A 140 -11.90 -7.80 10.32
C ASP A 140 -12.90 -8.20 11.42
N ASP A 141 -12.43 -8.40 12.65
CA ASP A 141 -13.28 -8.66 13.82
C ASP A 141 -13.83 -7.36 14.45
N GLY A 142 -13.33 -6.21 13.99
CA GLY A 142 -13.69 -4.88 14.47
C GLY A 142 -12.91 -4.45 15.72
N ASP A 143 -11.83 -5.16 16.05
CA ASP A 143 -10.92 -4.80 17.13
C ASP A 143 -9.92 -3.72 16.65
N PRO A 144 -9.56 -2.75 17.52
CA PRO A 144 -8.68 -1.66 17.14
C PRO A 144 -7.23 -2.14 16.97
N VAL A 145 -6.62 -1.78 15.85
CA VAL A 145 -5.20 -1.99 15.55
C VAL A 145 -4.42 -0.70 15.78
N SER A 146 -3.31 -0.79 16.52
CA SER A 146 -2.42 0.34 16.77
C SER A 146 -1.05 0.09 16.14
N PRO A 147 -0.87 0.39 14.85
CA PRO A 147 0.42 0.22 14.20
C PRO A 147 1.43 1.28 14.69
N GLU A 148 2.70 0.93 14.61
CA GLU A 148 3.79 1.90 14.65
C GLU A 148 3.83 2.70 13.32
N THR A 149 4.49 3.85 13.33
CA THR A 149 4.72 4.65 12.12
C THR A 149 6.21 4.90 11.94
N GLU A 150 6.69 4.74 10.71
CA GLU A 150 8.07 5.04 10.34
C GLU A 150 8.07 6.27 9.40
N PRO A 151 8.85 7.32 9.71
CA PRO A 151 9.03 8.43 8.78
C PRO A 151 9.88 7.96 7.60
N ALA A 152 9.51 8.39 6.40
CA ALA A 152 10.27 8.09 5.19
C ALA A 152 11.05 9.30 4.68
N ALA A 153 12.24 9.05 4.13
CA ALA A 153 13.10 10.09 3.60
C ALA A 153 12.62 10.58 2.24
N LEU A 154 12.50 11.90 2.10
CA LEU A 154 12.18 12.56 0.84
C LEU A 154 13.31 13.52 0.44
N THR A 155 13.99 13.19 -0.65
CA THR A 155 15.04 14.05 -1.22
C THR A 155 14.47 14.90 -2.35
N VAL A 156 14.60 16.23 -2.23
CA VAL A 156 14.30 17.16 -3.31
C VAL A 156 15.58 17.60 -4.00
N THR A 157 15.73 17.28 -5.28
CA THR A 157 16.88 17.72 -6.08
C THR A 157 16.65 19.12 -6.66
N GLY A 158 17.73 19.84 -6.96
CA GLY A 158 17.64 21.12 -7.66
C GLY A 158 16.88 20.99 -8.98
N GLY A 159 16.07 22.00 -9.30
CA GLY A 159 15.34 22.07 -10.57
C GLY A 159 16.31 22.11 -11.75
N SER A 160 16.03 21.33 -12.79
CA SER A 160 16.71 21.54 -14.07
C SER A 160 16.13 22.79 -14.71
N ASP A 161 16.73 23.94 -14.43
CA ASP A 161 16.51 25.10 -15.27
C ASP A 161 16.95 24.70 -16.68
N ALA A 162 15.98 24.46 -17.57
CA ALA A 162 16.23 24.41 -19.00
C ALA A 162 16.70 25.81 -19.42
N SER A 163 18.00 26.07 -19.22
CA SER A 163 18.67 27.29 -19.60
C SER A 163 18.72 27.34 -21.13
N THR A 164 17.65 27.85 -21.74
CA THR A 164 17.73 28.35 -23.12
C THR A 164 18.32 29.75 -23.06
N ALA A 165 19.61 29.83 -22.76
CA ALA A 165 20.41 31.00 -23.06
C ALA A 165 20.68 31.03 -24.57
N THR A 166 19.73 31.56 -25.36
CA THR A 166 20.07 32.16 -26.66
C THR A 166 20.15 33.65 -26.45
N ALA A 167 21.35 34.12 -26.13
CA ALA A 167 21.68 35.52 -26.00
C ALA A 167 21.35 36.27 -27.30
N ALA A 168 20.37 37.18 -27.22
CA ALA A 168 20.21 38.24 -28.18
C ALA A 168 21.32 39.28 -27.95
N ALA A 169 22.28 39.35 -28.86
CA ALA A 169 23.16 40.50 -29.03
C ALA A 169 22.81 41.18 -30.35
N GLY A 170 22.35 42.43 -30.28
CA GLY A 170 22.02 43.26 -31.44
C GLY A 170 23.02 44.40 -31.67
N GLY A 171 23.38 44.59 -32.95
CA GLY A 171 23.90 45.82 -33.60
C GLY A 171 25.41 46.08 -33.46
N GLY A 172 26.20 46.38 -34.50
CA GLY A 172 26.04 46.54 -35.95
C GLY A 172 27.33 47.20 -36.50
N ASP A 173 27.75 46.93 -37.75
CA ASP A 173 28.36 47.90 -38.69
C ASP A 173 28.61 47.25 -40.07
N ASP A 174 28.72 48.10 -41.10
CA ASP A 174 28.45 47.87 -42.52
C ASP A 174 29.67 47.46 -43.37
N GLY A 175 29.41 46.79 -44.50
CA GLY A 175 30.37 46.67 -45.62
C GLY A 175 30.04 45.56 -46.63
N GLY A 176 29.32 45.91 -47.72
CA GLY A 176 28.98 45.01 -48.85
C GLY A 176 30.18 44.53 -49.70
N PRO A 177 29.98 43.76 -50.78
CA PRO A 177 29.17 44.22 -51.92
C PRO A 177 28.20 43.20 -52.55
N THR A 178 27.46 43.72 -53.53
CA THR A 178 26.36 43.23 -54.36
C THR A 178 26.70 42.14 -55.38
N SER A 179 25.70 41.30 -55.72
CA SER A 179 25.17 41.02 -57.09
C SER A 179 24.39 39.68 -57.12
N THR A 180 23.06 39.71 -57.17
CA THR A 180 22.15 39.47 -58.33
C THR A 180 21.97 38.00 -58.78
N GLY A 181 20.74 37.49 -58.61
CA GLY A 181 20.25 36.22 -59.16
C GLY A 181 18.76 35.98 -58.88
N THR A 182 17.95 36.17 -59.92
CA THR A 182 16.47 36.12 -60.09
C THR A 182 15.81 34.75 -59.78
N PRO A 183 14.46 34.67 -59.59
CA PRO A 183 13.77 33.66 -58.78
C PRO A 183 13.23 32.44 -59.55
N GLY A 184 13.04 31.34 -58.82
CA GLY A 184 12.36 30.13 -59.29
C GLY A 184 11.26 29.70 -58.33
N THR A 185 10.02 29.84 -58.80
CA THR A 185 8.76 29.34 -58.24
C THR A 185 8.76 27.81 -58.16
N THR A 186 8.23 27.22 -57.09
CA THR A 186 7.42 25.98 -57.17
C THR A 186 6.49 25.92 -55.96
N GLU A 187 5.19 26.09 -56.25
CA GLU A 187 4.08 25.70 -55.40
C GLU A 187 4.07 24.18 -55.20
N SER A 188 3.68 23.71 -54.01
CA SER A 188 2.98 22.43 -53.91
C SER A 188 1.94 22.52 -52.79
N ALA A 189 0.71 22.79 -53.23
CA ALA A 189 -0.51 22.62 -52.47
C ALA A 189 -1.04 21.18 -52.61
N GLY A 190 -1.82 20.74 -51.61
CA GLY A 190 -2.73 19.59 -51.67
C GLY A 190 -2.05 18.24 -51.45
N THR A 191 -2.63 17.27 -50.73
CA THR A 191 -4.06 16.93 -50.75
C THR A 191 -4.43 16.11 -49.52
N GLN A 192 -5.49 16.53 -48.84
CA GLN A 192 -6.33 15.67 -48.00
C GLN A 192 -7.01 14.62 -48.89
N THR A 193 -6.94 13.36 -48.50
CA THR A 193 -8.03 12.41 -48.78
C THR A 193 -8.11 11.40 -47.65
N SER A 194 -9.18 11.51 -46.86
CA SER A 194 -9.89 10.37 -46.25
C SER A 194 -10.82 9.82 -47.35
N PRO A 195 -11.13 8.50 -47.42
CA PRO A 195 -12.24 8.01 -46.61
C PRO A 195 -12.15 6.53 -46.13
N SER A 196 -13.01 6.30 -45.12
CA SER A 196 -13.71 5.09 -44.66
C SER A 196 -13.51 3.74 -45.37
N ASP A 197 -13.36 2.69 -44.56
CA ASP A 197 -14.34 1.62 -44.27
C ASP A 197 -13.63 0.66 -43.27
N GLY A 198 -14.19 0.19 -42.16
CA GLY A 198 -15.42 -0.57 -42.03
C GLY A 198 -15.06 -1.98 -41.56
N GLU A 199 -15.75 -2.44 -40.52
CA GLU A 199 -15.85 -3.81 -39.99
C GLU A 199 -14.97 -4.28 -38.82
N ALA A 200 -15.72 -4.76 -37.84
CA ALA A 200 -15.35 -5.39 -36.59
C ALA A 200 -14.92 -6.85 -36.80
N ALA A 201 -14.07 -7.36 -35.90
CA ALA A 201 -14.14 -8.75 -35.50
C ALA A 201 -13.54 -8.93 -34.10
N ALA A 202 -14.35 -9.53 -33.25
CA ALA A 202 -13.96 -10.12 -31.99
C ALA A 202 -12.78 -11.09 -32.17
N GLY A 203 -11.90 -11.12 -31.18
CA GLY A 203 -10.79 -12.06 -31.12
C GLY A 203 -10.39 -12.30 -29.68
N ALA A 204 -11.24 -13.00 -28.93
CA ALA A 204 -10.86 -13.66 -27.70
C ALA A 204 -9.62 -14.52 -27.98
N ARG A 205 -8.48 -14.15 -27.40
CA ARG A 205 -7.31 -15.01 -27.38
C ARG A 205 -7.36 -15.79 -26.08
N GLU A 206 -7.87 -17.02 -26.20
CA GLU A 206 -7.56 -18.11 -25.27
C GLU A 206 -6.06 -18.10 -24.95
N ILE A 207 -5.71 -17.94 -23.69
CA ILE A 207 -4.44 -18.46 -23.17
C ILE A 207 -4.76 -19.85 -22.62
N THR A 208 -4.70 -20.81 -23.53
CA THR A 208 -4.56 -22.23 -23.23
C THR A 208 -3.22 -22.44 -22.53
N GLY A 209 -3.25 -23.03 -21.32
CA GLY A 209 -2.12 -23.80 -20.80
C GLY A 209 -1.51 -23.29 -19.50
N ILE A 210 -2.06 -23.75 -18.37
CA ILE A 210 -1.23 -24.11 -17.21
C ILE A 210 -1.62 -25.54 -16.82
N PRO A 211 -0.68 -26.50 -16.84
CA PRO A 211 -0.96 -27.88 -16.50
C PRO A 211 -1.33 -28.04 -15.02
N SER A 212 -2.22 -29.00 -14.81
CA SER A 212 -2.77 -29.46 -13.53
C SER A 212 -1.69 -29.92 -12.53
N ASN A 213 -2.11 -29.96 -11.26
CA ASN A 213 -1.48 -30.58 -10.08
C ASN A 213 -0.66 -29.55 -9.27
N VAL A 214 -1.10 -29.06 -8.10
CA VAL A 214 -1.43 -29.86 -6.92
C VAL A 214 -2.59 -29.22 -6.14
N VAL A 215 -3.67 -29.99 -6.02
CA VAL A 215 -4.75 -29.80 -5.05
C VAL A 215 -4.27 -30.37 -3.72
N ALA A 216 -4.26 -29.56 -2.66
CA ALA A 216 -4.37 -30.05 -1.30
C ALA A 216 -5.43 -29.24 -0.56
N VAL A 217 -6.65 -29.73 -0.67
CA VAL A 217 -7.82 -29.37 0.14
C VAL A 217 -7.56 -29.85 1.57
N ALA A 218 -7.70 -28.96 2.54
CA ALA A 218 -8.07 -29.35 3.90
C ALA A 218 -9.08 -28.33 4.44
N LEU A 219 -10.33 -28.50 3.98
CA LEU A 219 -11.52 -27.90 4.54
C LEU A 219 -11.89 -28.74 5.78
N VAL A 220 -11.70 -28.21 6.98
CA VAL A 220 -12.27 -28.81 8.21
C VAL A 220 -13.18 -27.79 8.86
N ALA A 221 -14.41 -28.24 9.05
CA ALA A 221 -15.58 -27.46 9.40
C ALA A 221 -15.78 -27.36 10.93
N LEU A 222 -16.32 -26.21 11.34
CA LEU A 222 -17.57 -26.07 12.12
C LEU A 222 -17.61 -26.36 13.65
N LEU A 223 -18.24 -25.40 14.35
CA LEU A 223 -19.08 -25.43 15.57
C LEU A 223 -18.43 -25.28 16.98
N VAL A 224 -18.62 -24.06 17.51
CA VAL A 224 -19.25 -23.68 18.80
C VAL A 224 -19.03 -24.60 20.01
N VAL A 225 -18.42 -24.05 21.07
CA VAL A 225 -18.84 -24.32 22.45
C VAL A 225 -18.82 -23.03 23.28
N VAL A 226 -20.02 -22.57 23.61
CA VAL A 226 -20.34 -21.57 24.63
C VAL A 226 -20.28 -22.22 26.03
N SER A 227 -19.74 -21.47 27.01
CA SER A 227 -19.86 -21.62 28.47
C SER A 227 -19.06 -22.73 29.19
N PHE A 228 -18.32 -22.40 30.27
CA PHE A 228 -18.84 -22.35 31.66
C PHE A 228 -17.70 -22.49 32.73
N VAL A 229 -17.83 -21.69 33.81
CA VAL A 229 -17.39 -21.83 35.23
C VAL A 229 -15.98 -21.48 35.73
N ALA A 230 -16.06 -20.50 36.64
CA ALA A 230 -15.35 -20.29 37.90
C ALA A 230 -14.72 -21.50 38.64
N GLY A 231 -13.80 -21.17 39.54
CA GLY A 231 -13.43 -22.02 40.68
C GLY A 231 -11.92 -22.03 40.92
N LEU A 232 -11.43 -21.14 41.77
CA LEU A 232 -11.06 -21.48 43.15
C LEU A 232 -9.60 -21.95 43.27
N ALA A 233 -8.74 -21.05 43.72
CA ALA A 233 -7.50 -21.42 44.40
C ALA A 233 -7.28 -20.51 45.61
N ALA A 234 -7.91 -20.91 46.72
CA ALA A 234 -7.41 -20.62 48.04
C ALA A 234 -6.18 -21.50 48.34
N GLY A 235 -5.19 -20.95 49.05
CA GLY A 235 -4.03 -21.68 49.60
C GLY A 235 -2.87 -20.70 49.82
N ARG A 236 -2.80 -19.92 50.91
CA ARG A 236 -2.56 -20.23 52.33
C ARG A 236 -1.08 -20.61 52.63
N PHE A 237 -0.59 -20.07 53.76
CA PHE A 237 0.73 -20.19 54.43
C PHE A 237 1.75 -19.11 54.01
N ARG A 238 2.22 -18.21 54.88
CA ARG A 238 2.38 -18.25 56.35
C ARG A 238 1.87 -16.99 57.05
#